data_AF-A0A9E6VLC6-F1
#
_entry.id   AF-A0A9E6VLC6-F1
#
_cell.length_a   1.000
_cell.length_b   1.000
_cell.length_c   1.000
_cell.angle_alpha   90.00
_cell.angle_beta   90.00
_cell.angle_gamma   90.00
#
_symmetry.space_group_name_H-M   'P 1'
#
loop_
_entity.id
_entity.type
_entity.pdbx_description
1 polymer ?
#
loop_
_entity_poly.entity_id
_entity_poly.type
_entity_poly.pdbx_seq_one_letter_code
_entity_poly.pdbx_strand_id
1 'polypeptide(L)'
;MIKRITLPALFLIGSIVMLNGCKKETQDTETTSATDNTICEAEFTRVLPTVNNFGISEPGVQRIEPGAVNVQWNAGCATITIDTAQAFPVLMTVDYGTVGCTDSIDGKTRKGKILIDFSAPFYTNGATMTATFQDYYVNGIKFEGTTTITRTGQYTFTQSTANGKCTGSTNNWTILWECTRNYTWTQGSGTPTVADDIVEVSGSGAGTDRNGLDFTVNITSPLIKSMGCRWIQQGTVELTPNGKPTRTVDFGTVGCDDKATITIDGNTFEFTMN
;
A
#
# COMPACT_ATOMS: atom_id res chain seq x y z
N MET A 1 -58.01 6.85 83.20
CA MET A 1 -57.27 5.73 82.58
C MET A 1 -56.89 6.13 81.17
N ILE A 2 -55.58 6.12 80.89
CA ILE A 2 -54.93 6.85 79.80
C ILE A 2 -54.90 5.96 78.54
N LYS A 3 -55.40 6.49 77.41
CA LYS A 3 -55.31 5.89 76.07
C LYS A 3 -53.84 5.77 75.65
N ARG A 4 -53.40 4.56 75.29
CA ARG A 4 -52.11 4.34 74.60
C ARG A 4 -52.36 4.22 73.11
N ILE A 5 -51.84 5.18 72.35
CA ILE A 5 -51.76 5.20 70.89
C ILE A 5 -50.38 4.66 70.53
N THR A 6 -50.31 3.58 69.75
CA THR A 6 -49.06 3.04 69.20
C THR A 6 -48.90 3.49 67.74
N LEU A 7 -47.81 4.22 67.47
CA LEU A 7 -47.38 4.71 66.15
C LEU A 7 -46.82 3.55 65.28
N PRO A 8 -46.89 3.60 63.94
CA PRO A 8 -46.57 2.48 63.07
C PRO A 8 -45.06 2.38 62.80
N ALA A 9 -44.56 1.14 62.74
CA ALA A 9 -43.21 0.83 62.25
C ALA A 9 -43.21 0.93 60.72
N LEU A 10 -42.58 1.99 60.20
CA LEU A 10 -42.33 2.18 58.77
C LEU A 10 -41.09 1.35 58.39
N PHE A 11 -41.28 0.22 57.72
CA PHE A 11 -40.19 -0.56 57.12
C PHE A 11 -39.67 0.17 55.89
N LEU A 12 -38.51 0.82 56.02
CA LEU A 12 -37.78 1.41 54.90
C LEU A 12 -37.01 0.27 54.18
N ILE A 13 -37.61 -0.27 53.12
CA ILE A 13 -36.93 -1.20 52.21
C ILE A 13 -35.93 -0.37 51.41
N GLY A 14 -34.65 -0.48 51.76
CA GLY A 14 -33.56 0.12 51.03
C GLY A 14 -33.41 -0.53 49.66
N SER A 15 -33.80 0.18 48.60
CA SER A 15 -33.48 -0.18 47.23
C SER A 15 -31.96 -0.14 47.03
N ILE A 16 -31.33 -1.31 46.91
CA ILE A 16 -29.97 -1.45 46.39
C ILE A 16 -30.04 -1.09 44.90
N VAL A 17 -29.75 0.17 44.59
CA VAL A 17 -29.46 0.60 43.23
C VAL A 17 -28.07 0.06 42.89
N MET A 18 -28.04 -1.06 42.19
CA MET A 18 -26.81 -1.52 41.55
C MET A 18 -26.51 -0.54 40.40
N LEU A 19 -25.64 0.43 40.67
CA LEU A 19 -25.02 1.24 39.62
C LEU A 19 -24.09 0.31 38.84
N ASN A 20 -24.60 -0.31 37.78
CA ASN A 20 -23.76 -0.78 36.69
C ASN A 20 -23.18 0.46 36.01
N GLY A 21 -22.07 0.96 36.56
CA GLY A 21 -21.24 1.91 35.85
C GLY A 21 -20.76 1.23 34.58
N CYS A 22 -21.29 1.65 33.42
CA CYS A 22 -20.64 1.39 32.15
C CYS A 22 -19.20 1.91 32.29
N LYS A 23 -18.22 1.01 32.40
CA LYS A 23 -16.85 1.37 32.08
C LYS A 23 -16.91 1.88 30.66
N LYS A 24 -16.69 3.19 30.48
CA LYS A 24 -16.51 3.77 29.17
C LYS A 24 -15.32 3.03 28.57
N GLU A 25 -15.58 2.18 27.59
CA GLU A 25 -14.53 1.43 26.91
C GLU A 25 -13.58 2.47 26.31
N THR A 26 -12.31 2.40 26.69
CA THR A 26 -11.30 3.32 26.19
C THR A 26 -11.08 3.01 24.72
N GLN A 27 -11.52 3.91 23.85
CA GLN A 27 -11.40 3.77 22.40
C GLN A 27 -9.93 3.57 22.00
N ASP A 28 -9.66 2.54 21.19
CA ASP A 28 -8.34 2.33 20.62
C ASP A 28 -8.04 3.44 19.61
N THR A 29 -7.02 4.25 19.92
CA THR A 29 -6.57 5.40 19.12
C THR A 29 -5.22 5.16 18.46
N GLU A 30 -4.72 3.92 18.55
CA GLU A 30 -3.45 3.53 17.97
C GLU A 30 -3.55 3.44 16.43
N THR A 31 -2.63 4.09 15.71
CA THR A 31 -2.63 4.18 14.25
C THR A 31 -1.28 3.83 13.61
N THR A 32 -0.33 3.35 14.40
CA THR A 32 1.04 3.03 13.99
C THR A 32 1.03 1.97 12.90
N SER A 33 0.38 0.82 13.12
CA SER A 33 0.40 -0.26 12.11
C SER A 33 -0.23 0.19 10.78
N ALA A 34 -1.26 1.04 10.83
CA ALA A 34 -1.86 1.63 9.63
C ALA A 34 -0.91 2.61 8.92
N THR A 35 -0.29 3.52 9.67
CA THR A 35 0.69 4.46 9.14
C THR A 35 1.90 3.75 8.54
N ASP A 36 2.37 2.71 9.21
CA ASP A 36 3.54 1.91 8.84
C ASP A 36 3.28 1.06 7.60
N ASN A 37 2.09 0.45 7.52
CA ASN A 37 1.64 -0.20 6.31
C ASN A 37 1.68 0.76 5.11
N THR A 38 1.12 1.96 5.24
CA THR A 38 1.09 2.95 4.14
C THR A 38 2.49 3.35 3.69
N ILE A 39 3.45 3.48 4.60
CA ILE A 39 4.85 3.81 4.26
C ILE A 39 5.44 2.75 3.33
N CYS A 40 5.34 1.47 3.69
CA CYS A 40 5.90 0.39 2.89
C CYS A 40 5.10 0.16 1.60
N GLU A 41 3.77 0.11 1.70
CA GLU A 41 2.89 -0.15 0.57
C GLU A 41 3.08 0.88 -0.56
N ALA A 42 3.26 2.16 -0.22
CA ALA A 42 3.40 3.24 -1.20
C ALA A 42 4.59 3.06 -2.17
N GLU A 43 5.72 2.50 -1.71
CA GLU A 43 6.90 2.34 -2.58
C GLU A 43 6.98 0.93 -3.18
N PHE A 44 6.60 -0.13 -2.47
CA PHE A 44 6.60 -1.48 -3.05
C PHE A 44 5.56 -1.65 -4.16
N THR A 45 4.37 -1.04 -4.04
CA THR A 45 3.34 -1.10 -5.10
C THR A 45 3.62 -0.16 -6.27
N ARG A 46 4.57 0.78 -6.12
CA ARG A 46 4.98 1.71 -7.18
C ARG A 46 5.86 1.05 -8.25
N VAL A 47 6.41 -0.14 -8.00
CA VAL A 47 7.27 -0.85 -8.97
C VAL A 47 6.59 -1.01 -10.33
N LEU A 48 5.35 -1.52 -10.38
CA LEU A 48 4.64 -1.73 -11.64
C LEU A 48 4.45 -0.42 -12.45
N PRO A 49 3.86 0.67 -11.90
CA PRO A 49 3.69 1.90 -12.67
C PRO A 49 5.03 2.55 -13.02
N THR A 50 6.06 2.47 -12.18
CA THR A 50 7.41 2.96 -12.50
C THR A 50 7.99 2.22 -13.71
N VAL A 51 7.92 0.89 -13.71
CA VAL A 51 8.42 0.06 -14.82
C VAL A 51 7.57 0.27 -16.07
N ASN A 52 6.26 0.47 -15.95
CA ASN A 52 5.40 0.76 -17.10
C ASN A 52 5.73 2.12 -17.73
N ASN A 53 5.95 3.15 -16.90
CA ASN A 53 6.26 4.50 -17.35
C ASN A 53 7.64 4.62 -18.02
N PHE A 54 8.63 3.84 -17.58
CA PHE A 54 9.98 3.92 -18.12
C PHE A 54 10.30 2.81 -19.14
N GLY A 55 9.76 1.61 -18.94
CA GLY A 55 10.35 0.41 -19.51
C GLY A 55 9.47 -0.38 -20.47
N ILE A 56 8.17 -0.49 -20.17
CA ILE A 56 7.28 -1.37 -20.95
C ILE A 56 6.94 -0.77 -22.30
N SER A 57 6.82 0.55 -22.43
CA SER A 57 6.50 1.23 -23.71
C SER A 57 7.72 1.48 -24.58
N GLU A 58 8.92 1.39 -24.03
CA GLU A 58 10.15 1.67 -24.76
C GLU A 58 10.61 0.43 -25.56
N PRO A 59 11.19 0.62 -26.76
CA PRO A 59 11.70 -0.47 -27.58
C PRO A 59 12.65 -1.41 -26.82
N GLY A 60 13.38 -0.93 -25.80
CA GLY A 60 14.39 -1.71 -25.08
C GLY A 60 13.90 -2.96 -24.34
N VAL A 61 12.63 -3.04 -23.93
CA VAL A 61 12.03 -4.27 -23.33
C VAL A 61 11.13 -5.01 -24.33
N GLN A 62 10.49 -4.28 -25.25
CA GLN A 62 9.58 -4.86 -26.26
C GLN A 62 10.29 -5.46 -27.47
N ARG A 63 11.47 -4.96 -27.82
CA ARG A 63 12.21 -5.29 -29.04
C ARG A 63 13.71 -5.36 -28.73
N ILE A 64 14.25 -6.56 -28.72
CA ILE A 64 15.67 -6.74 -29.06
C ILE A 64 15.79 -6.32 -30.53
N GLU A 65 16.09 -5.05 -30.80
CA GLU A 65 16.61 -4.70 -32.11
C GLU A 65 17.92 -5.47 -32.30
N PRO A 66 18.10 -6.23 -33.40
CA PRO A 66 19.36 -6.93 -33.64
C PRO A 66 20.52 -5.91 -33.63
N GLY A 67 21.38 -5.97 -32.61
CA GLY A 67 22.56 -5.11 -32.47
C GLY A 67 22.47 -3.97 -31.45
N ALA A 68 21.37 -3.80 -30.70
CA ALA A 68 21.33 -2.85 -29.60
C ALA A 68 22.24 -3.32 -28.44
N VAL A 69 23.20 -2.48 -28.04
CA VAL A 69 24.12 -2.71 -26.91
C VAL A 69 23.84 -1.63 -25.88
N ASN A 70 23.32 -2.00 -24.71
CA ASN A 70 23.04 -1.13 -23.56
C ASN A 70 22.21 0.12 -23.90
N VAL A 71 20.88 0.04 -23.75
CA VAL A 71 20.01 1.21 -23.91
C VAL A 71 20.03 2.03 -22.63
N GLN A 72 20.50 3.27 -22.69
CA GLN A 72 20.52 4.19 -21.55
C GLN A 72 19.90 5.53 -21.91
N TRP A 73 19.05 6.06 -21.03
CA TRP A 73 18.52 7.41 -21.16
C TRP A 73 18.23 8.02 -19.78
N ASN A 74 18.12 9.34 -19.74
CA ASN A 74 17.68 10.06 -18.55
C ASN A 74 16.15 10.19 -18.58
N ALA A 75 15.50 9.69 -17.54
CA ALA A 75 14.06 9.73 -17.35
C ALA A 75 13.73 10.64 -16.16
N GLY A 76 13.80 11.95 -16.39
CA GLY A 76 13.63 12.96 -15.35
C GLY A 76 14.71 12.85 -14.29
N CYS A 77 14.34 12.31 -13.12
CA CYS A 77 15.21 12.20 -11.96
C CYS A 77 16.06 10.93 -11.94
N ALA A 78 15.69 9.89 -12.70
CA ALA A 78 16.43 8.64 -12.78
C ALA A 78 17.20 8.50 -14.10
N THR A 79 18.32 7.78 -14.07
CA THR A 79 18.94 7.22 -15.27
C THR A 79 18.47 5.78 -15.42
N ILE A 80 17.88 5.47 -16.57
CA ILE A 80 17.43 4.11 -16.88
C ILE A 80 18.49 3.45 -17.75
N THR A 81 18.85 2.22 -17.41
CA THR A 81 19.76 1.39 -18.20
C THR A 81 19.13 0.02 -18.41
N ILE A 82 19.16 -0.49 -19.64
CA ILE A 82 18.75 -1.86 -19.96
C ILE A 82 19.99 -2.61 -20.46
N ASP A 83 20.38 -3.66 -19.74
CA ASP A 83 21.42 -4.57 -20.19
C ASP A 83 20.83 -5.46 -21.29
N THR A 84 21.29 -5.24 -22.52
CA THR A 84 20.79 -5.93 -23.70
C THR A 84 21.58 -7.20 -24.02
N ALA A 85 21.98 -7.95 -23.00
CA ALA A 85 22.36 -9.35 -23.19
C ALA A 85 21.32 -10.02 -24.09
N GLN A 86 21.76 -10.62 -25.20
CA GLN A 86 20.91 -10.95 -26.36
C GLN A 86 19.85 -12.06 -26.11
N ALA A 87 19.56 -12.39 -24.86
CA ALA A 87 18.53 -13.31 -24.42
C ALA A 87 18.02 -12.92 -23.03
N PHE A 88 16.74 -13.17 -22.76
CA PHE A 88 16.20 -13.07 -21.41
C PHE A 88 16.92 -14.04 -20.45
N PRO A 89 17.14 -13.67 -19.17
CA PRO A 89 16.62 -12.48 -18.52
C PRO A 89 17.31 -11.18 -18.94
N VAL A 90 16.52 -10.10 -19.03
CA VAL A 90 17.00 -8.74 -19.32
C VAL A 90 16.91 -7.92 -18.04
N LEU A 91 18.03 -7.28 -17.67
CA LEU A 91 18.10 -6.44 -16.47
C LEU A 91 17.86 -4.98 -16.84
N MET A 92 16.84 -4.39 -16.24
CA MET A 92 16.63 -2.95 -16.21
C MET A 92 17.09 -2.38 -14.88
N THR A 93 17.87 -1.31 -14.92
CA THR A 93 18.29 -0.55 -13.75
C THR A 93 17.65 0.83 -13.79
N VAL A 94 16.93 1.18 -12.73
CA VAL A 94 16.46 2.54 -12.45
C VAL A 94 17.41 3.14 -11.40
N ASP A 95 18.30 4.04 -11.81
CA ASP A 95 19.33 4.63 -10.96
C ASP A 95 18.99 6.09 -10.61
N TYR A 96 18.71 6.36 -9.33
CA TYR A 96 18.46 7.71 -8.80
C TYR A 96 19.75 8.38 -8.28
N GLY A 97 20.91 7.74 -8.48
CA GLY A 97 22.20 8.21 -8.03
C GLY A 97 22.41 8.13 -6.51
N THR A 98 23.63 8.42 -6.07
CA THR A 98 24.01 8.36 -4.64
C THR A 98 23.63 9.62 -3.87
N VAL A 99 23.67 10.78 -4.53
CA VAL A 99 23.21 12.06 -3.97
C VAL A 99 21.68 12.09 -3.84
N GLY A 100 21.00 11.40 -4.74
CA GLY A 100 19.56 11.43 -4.87
C GLY A 100 19.04 12.63 -5.64
N CYS A 101 17.75 12.55 -5.97
CA CYS A 101 17.05 13.51 -6.80
C CYS A 101 15.57 13.56 -6.40
N THR A 102 14.94 14.72 -6.60
CA THR A 102 13.50 14.89 -6.37
C THR A 102 12.74 14.46 -7.61
N ASP A 103 11.84 13.49 -7.46
CA ASP A 103 10.94 13.05 -8.52
C ASP A 103 9.88 14.12 -8.76
N SER A 104 9.78 14.63 -9.98
CA SER A 104 8.82 15.66 -10.35
C SER A 104 7.36 15.18 -10.35
N ILE A 105 7.13 13.87 -10.33
CA ILE A 105 5.80 13.27 -10.36
C ILE A 105 5.13 13.35 -8.97
N ASP A 106 5.85 13.02 -7.91
CA ASP A 106 5.30 12.96 -6.54
C ASP A 106 6.05 13.82 -5.51
N GLY A 107 7.10 14.53 -5.92
CA GLY A 107 7.90 15.42 -5.07
C GLY A 107 8.79 14.70 -4.07
N LYS A 108 8.85 13.36 -4.08
CA LYS A 108 9.69 12.61 -3.14
C LYS A 108 11.15 12.61 -3.59
N THR A 109 12.06 12.67 -2.63
CA THR A 109 13.50 12.54 -2.90
C THR A 109 13.88 11.08 -2.88
N ARG A 110 14.40 10.57 -4.01
CA ARG A 110 14.83 9.18 -4.20
C ARG A 110 16.34 9.13 -4.38
N LYS A 111 16.99 8.10 -3.85
CA LYS A 111 18.42 7.79 -4.10
C LYS A 111 18.63 6.27 -4.13
N GLY A 112 19.72 5.83 -4.73
CA GLY A 112 20.01 4.41 -4.94
C GLY A 112 19.36 3.85 -6.18
N LYS A 113 19.19 2.53 -6.24
CA LYS A 113 18.76 1.85 -7.46
C LYS A 113 17.63 0.85 -7.23
N ILE A 114 16.79 0.71 -8.24
CA ILE A 114 15.87 -0.42 -8.39
C ILE A 114 16.39 -1.26 -9.55
N LEU A 115 16.65 -2.54 -9.29
CA LEU A 115 17.13 -3.51 -10.28
C LEU A 115 15.96 -4.42 -10.63
N ILE A 116 15.57 -4.48 -11.90
CA ILE A 116 14.40 -5.20 -12.38
C ILE A 116 14.82 -6.24 -13.41
N ASP A 117 14.69 -7.51 -13.06
CA ASP A 117 14.92 -8.63 -13.96
C ASP A 117 13.62 -9.05 -14.66
N PHE A 118 13.60 -8.96 -15.98
CA PHE A 118 12.53 -9.50 -16.82
C PHE A 118 12.87 -10.92 -17.23
N SER A 119 11.95 -11.87 -17.06
CA SER A 119 12.16 -13.28 -17.47
C SER A 119 11.81 -13.57 -18.93
N ALA A 120 11.00 -12.72 -19.54
CA ALA A 120 10.54 -12.79 -20.93
C ALA A 120 10.01 -11.41 -21.35
N PRO A 121 9.67 -11.18 -22.62
CA PRO A 121 8.96 -9.96 -22.99
C PRO A 121 7.69 -9.85 -22.14
N PHE A 122 7.50 -8.72 -21.45
CA PHE A 122 6.46 -8.60 -20.42
C PHE A 122 5.02 -8.62 -20.98
N TYR A 123 4.84 -8.63 -22.31
CA TYR A 123 3.56 -8.93 -22.95
C TYR A 123 3.20 -10.42 -22.98
N THR A 124 4.16 -11.30 -22.72
CA THR A 124 3.97 -12.75 -22.66
C THR A 124 3.23 -13.13 -21.39
N ASN A 125 2.17 -13.94 -21.50
CA ASN A 125 1.48 -14.46 -20.33
C ASN A 125 2.43 -15.35 -19.50
N GLY A 126 2.44 -15.18 -18.19
CA GLY A 126 3.39 -15.85 -17.28
C GLY A 126 4.76 -15.17 -17.20
N ALA A 127 5.04 -14.12 -17.98
CA ALA A 127 6.27 -13.34 -17.81
C ALA A 127 6.28 -12.66 -16.44
N THR A 128 7.47 -12.58 -15.86
CA THR A 128 7.72 -11.94 -14.58
C THR A 128 8.69 -10.78 -14.72
N MET A 129 8.46 -9.74 -13.91
CA MET A 129 9.46 -8.76 -13.55
C MET A 129 9.78 -8.91 -12.07
N THR A 130 11.06 -8.98 -11.72
CA THR A 130 11.50 -9.14 -10.34
C THR A 130 12.34 -7.93 -9.96
N ALA A 131 11.80 -7.08 -9.10
CA ALA A 131 12.46 -5.89 -8.60
C ALA A 131 13.17 -6.16 -7.26
N THR A 132 14.41 -5.71 -7.18
CA THR A 132 15.20 -5.64 -5.94
C THR A 132 15.73 -4.23 -5.74
N PHE A 133 16.02 -3.89 -4.49
CA PHE A 133 16.34 -2.52 -4.08
C PHE A 133 17.78 -2.45 -3.59
N GLN A 134 18.64 -1.75 -4.33
CA GLN A 134 20.06 -1.58 -3.98
C GLN A 134 20.29 -0.17 -3.43
N ASP A 135 20.53 -0.10 -2.11
CA ASP A 135 20.71 1.17 -1.39
C ASP A 135 19.62 2.19 -1.75
N TYR A 136 18.39 1.71 -1.93
CA TYR A 136 17.27 2.55 -2.35
C TYR A 136 16.64 3.22 -1.14
N TYR A 137 16.49 4.54 -1.22
CA TYR A 137 15.83 5.32 -0.18
C TYR A 137 14.84 6.30 -0.78
N VAL A 138 13.74 6.52 -0.06
CA VAL A 138 12.74 7.53 -0.39
C VAL A 138 12.50 8.38 0.84
N ASN A 139 12.70 9.70 0.73
CA ASN A 139 12.60 10.65 1.85
C ASN A 139 13.38 10.19 3.10
N GLY A 140 14.54 9.56 2.90
CA GLY A 140 15.39 9.07 3.97
C GLY A 140 14.96 7.73 4.59
N ILE A 141 13.92 7.08 4.10
CA ILE A 141 13.53 5.72 4.50
C ILE A 141 14.19 4.73 3.53
N LYS A 142 14.92 3.75 4.05
CA LYS A 142 15.53 2.67 3.25
C LYS A 142 14.50 1.60 2.96
N PHE A 143 14.46 1.11 1.72
CA PHE A 143 13.60 0.00 1.31
C PHE A 143 14.46 -1.18 0.87
N GLU A 144 14.15 -2.36 1.41
CA GLU A 144 14.82 -3.63 1.14
C GLU A 144 13.75 -4.71 0.91
N GLY A 145 14.03 -5.70 0.08
CA GLY A 145 13.11 -6.80 -0.23
C GLY A 145 13.06 -7.15 -1.71
N THR A 146 12.14 -8.04 -2.08
CA THR A 146 11.94 -8.48 -3.46
C THR A 146 10.47 -8.33 -3.83
N THR A 147 10.20 -7.61 -4.91
CA THR A 147 8.85 -7.48 -5.48
C THR A 147 8.81 -8.18 -6.83
N THR A 148 8.01 -9.24 -6.95
CA THR A 148 7.79 -9.97 -8.20
C THR A 148 6.42 -9.62 -8.74
N ILE A 149 6.35 -9.15 -9.98
CA ILE A 149 5.08 -8.95 -10.68
C ILE A 149 5.01 -9.93 -11.85
N THR A 150 3.95 -10.72 -11.86
CA THR A 150 3.66 -11.74 -12.87
C THR A 150 2.49 -11.28 -13.72
N ARG A 151 2.64 -11.35 -15.03
CA ARG A 151 1.50 -11.20 -15.94
C ARG A 151 0.67 -12.49 -15.92
N THR A 152 -0.58 -12.40 -15.48
CA THR A 152 -1.49 -13.56 -15.38
C THR A 152 -2.51 -13.62 -16.51
N GLY A 153 -2.60 -12.56 -17.30
CA GLY A 153 -3.47 -12.46 -18.46
C GLY A 153 -3.15 -11.23 -19.30
N GLN A 154 -4.01 -10.90 -20.26
CA GLN A 154 -3.77 -9.75 -21.14
C GLN A 154 -3.74 -8.42 -20.35
N TYR A 155 -4.60 -8.28 -19.34
CA TYR A 155 -4.78 -7.05 -18.55
C TYR A 155 -4.76 -7.32 -17.05
N THR A 156 -4.29 -8.49 -16.65
CA THR A 156 -4.26 -8.93 -15.26
C THR A 156 -2.83 -9.23 -14.81
N PHE A 157 -2.50 -8.79 -13.61
CA PHE A 157 -1.17 -8.92 -13.02
C PHE A 157 -1.29 -9.31 -11.56
N THR A 158 -0.36 -10.13 -11.08
CA THR A 158 -0.21 -10.42 -9.66
C THR A 158 1.14 -9.89 -9.21
N GLN A 159 1.14 -8.98 -8.25
CA GLN A 159 2.33 -8.54 -7.54
C GLN A 159 2.44 -9.29 -6.22
N SER A 160 3.63 -9.79 -5.91
CA SER A 160 3.97 -10.30 -4.60
C SER A 160 5.25 -9.63 -4.11
N THR A 161 5.23 -9.13 -2.87
CA THR A 161 6.43 -8.61 -2.21
C THR A 161 6.79 -9.52 -1.06
N ALA A 162 8.03 -10.01 -1.05
CA ALA A 162 8.56 -10.87 -0.02
C ALA A 162 9.76 -10.19 0.68
N ASN A 163 9.89 -10.44 1.98
CA ASN A 163 10.96 -9.88 2.82
C ASN A 163 11.05 -8.35 2.71
N GLY A 164 9.91 -7.67 2.51
CA GLY A 164 9.86 -6.23 2.46
C GLY A 164 10.26 -5.65 3.82
N LYS A 165 11.14 -4.68 3.81
CA LYS A 165 11.65 -4.03 5.02
C LYS A 165 11.86 -2.55 4.77
N CYS A 166 11.23 -1.73 5.60
CA CYS A 166 11.36 -0.27 5.58
C CYS A 166 12.11 0.18 6.82
N THR A 167 13.22 0.89 6.66
CA THR A 167 14.04 1.36 7.77
C THR A 167 14.11 2.88 7.77
N GLY A 168 13.61 3.52 8.83
CA GLY A 168 13.66 4.97 8.98
C GLY A 168 15.07 5.47 9.29
N SER A 169 15.48 6.60 8.71
CA SER A 169 16.74 7.28 9.04
C SER A 169 16.74 7.91 10.44
N THR A 170 15.56 8.31 10.93
CA THR A 170 15.40 8.87 12.28
C THR A 170 15.02 7.74 13.25
N ASN A 171 15.78 7.59 14.33
CA ASN A 171 15.57 6.59 15.39
C ASN A 171 15.70 5.12 14.95
N ASN A 172 16.14 4.84 13.72
CA ASN A 172 16.42 3.48 13.20
C ASN A 172 15.28 2.48 13.41
N TRP A 173 14.02 2.93 13.32
CA TRP A 173 12.89 2.02 13.37
C TRP A 173 12.86 1.12 12.13
N THR A 174 12.25 -0.07 12.28
CA THR A 174 12.12 -1.07 11.21
C THR A 174 10.67 -1.52 11.11
N ILE A 175 10.14 -1.57 9.89
CA ILE A 175 8.85 -2.17 9.55
C ILE A 175 9.15 -3.39 8.68
N LEU A 176 8.52 -4.52 8.96
CA LEU A 176 8.50 -5.69 8.09
C LEU A 176 7.19 -5.72 7.32
N TRP A 177 7.23 -6.08 6.05
CA TRP A 177 6.07 -6.00 5.17
C TRP A 177 6.13 -7.03 4.05
N GLU A 178 4.99 -7.64 3.77
CA GLU A 178 4.77 -8.51 2.63
C GLU A 178 3.37 -8.34 2.08
N CYS A 179 3.21 -8.63 0.79
CA CYS A 179 1.90 -8.54 0.16
C CYS A 179 1.73 -9.50 -1.01
N THR A 180 0.47 -9.76 -1.31
CA THR A 180 0.00 -10.15 -2.64
C THR A 180 -1.08 -9.17 -3.08
N ARG A 181 -0.93 -8.59 -4.26
CA ARG A 181 -1.92 -7.71 -4.89
C ARG A 181 -2.22 -8.24 -6.28
N ASN A 182 -3.50 -8.28 -6.64
CA ASN A 182 -3.94 -8.57 -8.00
C ASN A 182 -4.48 -7.30 -8.62
N TYR A 183 -3.99 -6.97 -9.80
CA TYR A 183 -4.39 -5.82 -10.58
C TYR A 183 -5.13 -6.28 -11.83
N THR A 184 -6.26 -5.65 -12.12
CA THR A 184 -7.04 -5.87 -13.36
C THR A 184 -7.31 -4.53 -14.00
N TRP A 185 -6.78 -4.29 -15.20
CA TRP A 185 -7.17 -3.13 -16.00
C TRP A 185 -8.55 -3.38 -16.60
N THR A 186 -9.51 -2.55 -16.22
CA THR A 186 -10.90 -2.64 -16.71
C THR A 186 -11.19 -1.64 -17.82
N GLN A 187 -10.39 -0.58 -17.95
CA GLN A 187 -10.50 0.42 -19.00
C GLN A 187 -9.11 0.95 -19.41
N GLY A 188 -9.01 1.53 -20.61
CA GLY A 188 -7.89 2.35 -21.06
C GLY A 188 -6.64 1.59 -21.54
N SER A 189 -6.43 0.36 -21.08
CA SER A 189 -5.20 -0.43 -21.34
C SER A 189 -4.79 -0.65 -22.80
N GLY A 190 -5.68 -0.40 -23.76
CA GLY A 190 -5.39 -0.44 -25.20
C GLY A 190 -5.03 0.91 -25.82
N THR A 191 -5.05 1.99 -25.05
CA THR A 191 -4.75 3.35 -25.50
C THR A 191 -3.39 3.82 -24.97
N PRO A 192 -2.71 4.76 -25.66
CA PRO A 192 -1.52 5.40 -25.11
C PRO A 192 -1.81 6.34 -23.92
N THR A 193 -3.08 6.63 -23.62
CA THR A 193 -3.47 7.68 -22.69
C THR A 193 -3.62 7.11 -21.29
N VAL A 194 -2.54 7.07 -20.51
CA VAL A 194 -2.55 6.53 -19.14
C VAL A 194 -3.67 7.13 -18.26
N ALA A 195 -4.07 8.38 -18.47
CA ALA A 195 -5.11 9.02 -17.66
C ALA A 195 -6.53 8.43 -17.84
N ASP A 196 -6.79 7.69 -18.93
CA ASP A 196 -8.09 7.03 -19.17
C ASP A 196 -8.18 5.59 -18.61
N ASP A 197 -7.06 5.10 -18.06
CA ASP A 197 -6.98 3.78 -17.42
C ASP A 197 -7.77 3.73 -16.12
N ILE A 198 -8.43 2.59 -15.92
CA ILE A 198 -9.06 2.21 -14.66
C ILE A 198 -8.52 0.84 -14.27
N VAL A 199 -8.04 0.75 -13.03
CA VAL A 199 -7.44 -0.44 -12.45
C VAL A 199 -8.22 -0.85 -11.22
N GLU A 200 -8.59 -2.13 -11.15
CA GLU A 200 -9.08 -2.77 -9.94
C GLU A 200 -7.94 -3.43 -9.19
N VAL A 201 -7.88 -3.25 -7.87
CA VAL A 201 -6.87 -3.84 -7.00
C VAL A 201 -7.54 -4.70 -5.94
N SER A 202 -7.08 -5.94 -5.78
CA SER A 202 -7.49 -6.83 -4.69
C SER A 202 -6.27 -7.52 -4.07
N GLY A 203 -6.46 -8.23 -2.97
CA GLY A 203 -5.41 -9.02 -2.33
C GLY A 203 -5.25 -8.74 -0.84
N SER A 204 -4.12 -9.17 -0.30
CA SER A 204 -3.84 -9.16 1.13
C SER A 204 -2.36 -8.91 1.42
N GLY A 205 -2.06 -8.47 2.63
CA GLY A 205 -0.69 -8.26 3.09
C GLY A 205 -0.59 -8.49 4.59
N ALA A 206 0.64 -8.48 5.07
CA ALA A 206 0.94 -8.62 6.49
C ALA A 206 2.27 -7.94 6.78
N GLY A 207 2.54 -7.74 8.07
CA GLY A 207 3.79 -7.15 8.49
C GLY A 207 3.92 -7.06 10.00
N THR A 208 5.02 -6.45 10.41
CA THR A 208 5.30 -6.08 11.79
C THR A 208 5.64 -4.59 11.79
N ASP A 209 4.90 -3.81 12.58
CA ASP A 209 5.10 -2.36 12.64
C ASP A 209 6.37 -1.98 13.42
N ARG A 210 6.68 -0.68 13.45
CA ARG A 210 7.88 -0.15 14.13
C ARG A 210 7.94 -0.42 15.62
N ASN A 211 6.82 -0.76 16.26
CA ASN A 211 6.74 -1.08 17.68
C ASN A 211 6.83 -2.59 17.94
N GLY A 212 6.98 -3.39 16.88
CA GLY A 212 7.03 -4.85 16.98
C GLY A 212 5.66 -5.51 17.02
N LEU A 213 4.59 -4.80 16.64
CA LEU A 213 3.24 -5.37 16.60
C LEU A 213 2.93 -5.90 15.21
N ASP A 214 2.58 -7.18 15.13
CA ASP A 214 2.15 -7.79 13.87
C ASP A 214 0.80 -7.25 13.43
N PHE A 215 0.58 -7.16 12.12
CA PHE A 215 -0.69 -6.75 11.53
C PHE A 215 -0.97 -7.47 10.22
N THR A 216 -2.25 -7.57 9.87
CA THR A 216 -2.70 -8.06 8.55
C THR A 216 -3.51 -7.00 7.83
N VAL A 217 -3.47 -7.03 6.50
CA VAL A 217 -4.24 -6.16 5.60
C VAL A 217 -5.00 -7.01 4.61
N ASN A 218 -6.29 -6.76 4.43
CA ASN A 218 -7.13 -7.44 3.45
C ASN A 218 -7.98 -6.43 2.67
N ILE A 219 -7.98 -6.52 1.35
CA ILE A 219 -8.91 -5.79 0.50
C ILE A 219 -10.20 -6.61 0.44
N THR A 220 -11.24 -6.18 1.15
CA THR A 220 -12.52 -6.90 1.27
C THR A 220 -13.49 -6.56 0.14
N SER A 221 -13.34 -5.38 -0.46
CA SER A 221 -13.99 -4.97 -1.70
C SER A 221 -12.94 -4.38 -2.64
N PRO A 222 -12.85 -4.80 -3.92
CA PRO A 222 -11.81 -4.34 -4.84
C PRO A 222 -11.70 -2.82 -4.88
N LEU A 223 -10.46 -2.33 -4.84
CA LEU A 223 -10.17 -0.91 -4.91
C LEU A 223 -10.22 -0.47 -6.37
N ILE A 224 -11.01 0.56 -6.66
CA ILE A 224 -11.10 1.13 -8.00
C ILE A 224 -10.22 2.37 -8.07
N LYS A 225 -9.24 2.32 -8.97
CA LYS A 225 -8.27 3.38 -9.18
C LYS A 225 -8.26 3.82 -10.64
N SER A 226 -8.88 4.96 -10.94
CA SER A 226 -8.57 5.67 -12.18
C SER A 226 -7.20 6.30 -12.10
N MET A 227 -6.40 6.10 -13.14
CA MET A 227 -5.07 6.69 -13.28
C MET A 227 -5.11 8.20 -13.57
N GLY A 228 -6.25 8.71 -14.04
CA GLY A 228 -6.53 10.15 -14.14
C GLY A 228 -6.95 10.80 -12.82
N CYS A 229 -7.18 10.00 -11.77
CA CYS A 229 -7.51 10.48 -10.44
C CYS A 229 -6.30 10.36 -9.51
N ARG A 230 -6.10 11.32 -8.59
CA ARG A 230 -5.06 11.20 -7.55
C ARG A 230 -5.45 10.18 -6.47
N TRP A 231 -6.74 10.03 -6.22
CA TRP A 231 -7.29 9.26 -5.10
C TRP A 231 -7.82 7.88 -5.51
N ILE A 232 -8.02 6.99 -4.55
CA ILE A 232 -8.78 5.76 -4.74
C ILE A 232 -10.26 6.13 -4.69
N GLN A 233 -11.05 5.63 -5.64
CA GLN A 233 -12.42 6.12 -5.85
C GLN A 233 -13.48 5.25 -5.17
N GLN A 234 -13.14 3.98 -4.94
CA GLN A 234 -14.05 3.00 -4.36
C GLN A 234 -13.28 1.83 -3.79
N GLY A 235 -13.89 1.14 -2.83
CA GLY A 235 -13.44 -0.14 -2.30
C GLY A 235 -13.19 -0.07 -0.80
N THR A 236 -12.83 -1.21 -0.23
CA THR A 236 -12.72 -1.35 1.23
C THR A 236 -11.48 -2.15 1.59
N VAL A 237 -10.72 -1.62 2.56
CA VAL A 237 -9.53 -2.26 3.12
C VAL A 237 -9.72 -2.43 4.61
N GLU A 238 -9.37 -3.60 5.11
CA GLU A 238 -9.29 -3.90 6.53
C GLU A 238 -7.85 -4.07 6.94
N LEU A 239 -7.45 -3.39 8.01
CA LEU A 239 -6.16 -3.57 8.68
C LEU A 239 -6.40 -3.96 10.13
N THR A 240 -5.83 -5.09 10.54
CA THR A 240 -6.01 -5.64 11.89
C THR A 240 -4.66 -5.80 12.56
N PRO A 241 -4.29 -4.90 13.50
CA PRO A 241 -3.13 -5.12 14.35
C PRO A 241 -3.42 -6.24 15.36
N ASN A 242 -2.41 -7.03 15.71
CA ASN A 242 -2.56 -8.17 16.60
C ASN A 242 -3.06 -7.74 17.98
N GLY A 243 -4.11 -8.40 18.48
CA GLY A 243 -4.74 -8.08 19.75
C GLY A 243 -5.46 -6.73 19.79
N LYS A 244 -5.67 -6.08 18.63
CA LYS A 244 -6.40 -4.82 18.51
C LYS A 244 -7.59 -4.94 17.54
N PRO A 245 -8.58 -4.04 17.65
CA PRO A 245 -9.69 -3.95 16.71
C PRO A 245 -9.28 -3.83 15.24
N THR A 246 -10.10 -4.31 14.32
CA THR A 246 -9.92 -4.02 12.89
C THR A 246 -10.19 -2.54 12.61
N ARG A 247 -9.31 -1.92 11.83
CA ARG A 247 -9.51 -0.62 11.19
C ARG A 247 -10.00 -0.85 9.76
N THR A 248 -11.23 -0.49 9.48
CA THR A 248 -11.83 -0.62 8.14
C THR A 248 -11.84 0.73 7.45
N VAL A 249 -11.12 0.86 6.35
CA VAL A 249 -11.12 2.05 5.50
C VAL A 249 -12.03 1.82 4.30
N ASP A 250 -13.02 2.69 4.13
CA ASP A 250 -13.94 2.70 2.99
C ASP A 250 -13.70 3.99 2.17
N PHE A 251 -13.34 3.81 0.90
CA PHE A 251 -13.07 4.89 -0.05
C PHE A 251 -14.34 5.47 -0.69
N GLY A 252 -15.52 4.97 -0.31
CA GLY A 252 -16.80 5.46 -0.79
C GLY A 252 -17.12 4.99 -2.21
N THR A 253 -17.96 5.77 -2.88
CA THR A 253 -18.45 5.50 -4.26
C THR A 253 -18.50 6.75 -5.11
N VAL A 254 -17.99 7.88 -4.61
CA VAL A 254 -18.19 9.20 -5.20
C VAL A 254 -16.93 9.63 -5.95
N GLY A 255 -17.05 9.77 -7.27
CA GLY A 255 -16.15 10.57 -8.11
C GLY A 255 -14.64 10.41 -7.86
N CYS A 256 -13.90 11.49 -8.06
CA CYS A 256 -12.48 11.60 -7.71
C CYS A 256 -12.37 12.67 -6.61
N ASP A 257 -12.58 12.27 -5.37
CA ASP A 257 -12.44 13.13 -4.21
C ASP A 257 -11.41 12.58 -3.23
N ASP A 258 -10.97 13.43 -2.31
CA ASP A 258 -9.92 13.14 -1.35
C ASP A 258 -10.49 12.55 -0.05
N LYS A 259 -11.74 12.08 -0.02
CA LYS A 259 -12.41 11.66 1.22
C LYS A 259 -12.47 10.15 1.35
N ALA A 260 -12.34 9.69 2.59
CA ALA A 260 -12.60 8.30 2.95
C ALA A 260 -13.13 8.25 4.38
N THR A 261 -13.66 7.09 4.77
CA THR A 261 -14.05 6.84 6.16
C THR A 261 -13.20 5.73 6.77
N ILE A 262 -12.91 5.86 8.05
CA ILE A 262 -12.27 4.81 8.85
C ILE A 262 -13.21 4.40 9.98
N THR A 263 -13.44 3.09 10.14
CA THR A 263 -14.24 2.52 11.21
C THR A 263 -13.36 1.69 12.15
N ILE A 264 -13.43 1.99 13.45
CA ILE A 264 -12.71 1.30 14.53
C ILE A 264 -13.69 1.04 15.67
N ASP A 265 -13.86 -0.22 16.08
CA ASP A 265 -14.84 -0.63 17.10
C ASP A 265 -16.26 -0.07 16.86
N GLY A 266 -16.68 -0.07 15.59
CA GLY A 266 -18.00 0.46 15.19
C GLY A 266 -18.14 1.99 15.21
N ASN A 267 -17.07 2.73 15.51
CA ASN A 267 -17.03 4.18 15.41
C ASN A 267 -16.42 4.60 14.08
N THR A 268 -17.14 5.41 13.30
CA THR A 268 -16.73 5.85 11.96
C THR A 268 -16.32 7.31 11.96
N PHE A 269 -15.20 7.61 11.29
CA PHE A 269 -14.65 8.96 11.14
C PHE A 269 -14.39 9.25 9.66
N GLU A 270 -14.80 10.41 9.16
CA GLU A 270 -14.39 10.92 7.84
C GLU A 270 -12.98 11.54 7.96
N PHE A 271 -12.14 11.30 6.96
CA PHE A 271 -10.83 11.92 6.85
C PHE A 271 -10.50 12.24 5.39
N THR A 272 -9.51 13.12 5.22
CA THR A 272 -8.96 13.49 3.92
C THR A 272 -7.64 12.76 3.67
N MET A 273 -7.52 12.17 2.48
CA MET A 273 -6.30 11.55 1.95
C MET A 273 -5.30 12.64 1.51
N ASN A 274 -4.01 12.41 1.76
CA ASN A 274 -2.93 13.38 1.51
C ASN A 274 -1.89 12.82 0.52
#